data_AF-A0A0R3RCF0-F1
#
_entry.id   AF-A0A0R3RCF0-F1
#
_cell.length_a   1.000
_cell.length_b   1.000
_cell.length_c   1.000
_cell.angle_alpha   90.00
_cell.angle_beta   90.00
_cell.angle_gamma   90.00
#
_symmetry.space_group_name_H-M   'P 1'
#
loop_
_entity.id
_entity.type
_entity.pdbx_description
1 polymer ?
#
loop_
_entity_poly.entity_id
_entity_poly.type
_entity_poly.pdbx_seq_one_letter_code
_entity_poly.pdbx_strand_id
1 'polypeptide(L)'
;LDDFSSGTSSRSTKLIHGGVRYLQAAIFGLDIEQYRMVKEALFERANLIHCAPHLSYPLPIMLPIYKLWQVPYYWLGIKAYDIVSGGRVLKKSYYINKTQALELFPMLKKESLVGQHNDSRMNIAIILSAIRHGAKAVNHVKVSKLLKNTEGIVCGAHVTDTVS
;
A
#
# COMPACT_ATOMS: atom_id res chain seq x y z
N LEU A 1 -2.82 -19.91 -15.98
CA LEU A 1 -4.27 -19.79 -15.75
C LEU A 1 -4.50 -18.46 -15.02
N ASP A 2 -5.30 -17.59 -15.61
CA ASP A 2 -5.69 -16.32 -14.99
C ASP A 2 -6.80 -16.57 -13.99
N ASP A 3 -6.71 -15.97 -12.81
CA ASP A 3 -7.67 -16.12 -11.71
C ASP A 3 -7.80 -14.77 -10.99
N PHE A 4 -8.70 -14.66 -10.01
CA PHE A 4 -8.73 -13.50 -9.14
C PHE A 4 -7.36 -13.23 -8.54
N SER A 5 -6.95 -11.96 -8.60
CA SER A 5 -5.62 -11.50 -8.18
C SER A 5 -4.40 -12.06 -8.95
N SER A 6 -4.53 -12.82 -10.03
CA SER A 6 -3.37 -13.41 -10.75
C SER A 6 -2.44 -12.38 -11.40
N GLY A 7 -2.92 -11.15 -11.62
CA GLY A 7 -2.16 -10.02 -12.15
C GLY A 7 -1.29 -9.30 -11.10
N THR A 8 -1.13 -7.98 -11.26
CA THR A 8 -0.27 -7.15 -10.40
C THR A 8 -0.66 -7.22 -8.91
N SER A 9 -1.95 -7.44 -8.62
CA SER A 9 -2.49 -7.53 -7.25
C SER A 9 -2.03 -8.73 -6.43
N SER A 10 -1.23 -9.65 -6.97
CA SER A 10 -0.52 -10.71 -6.21
C SER A 10 1.01 -10.55 -6.20
N ARG A 11 1.52 -9.55 -6.92
CA ARG A 11 2.96 -9.37 -7.22
C ARG A 11 3.51 -8.06 -6.65
N SER A 12 2.84 -7.49 -5.66
CA SER A 12 3.35 -6.32 -4.97
C SER A 12 4.48 -6.69 -4.01
N THR A 13 5.12 -5.67 -3.45
CA THR A 13 6.03 -5.83 -2.30
C THR A 13 5.32 -6.29 -1.03
N LYS A 14 3.97 -6.38 -1.04
CA LYS A 14 3.12 -6.76 0.08
C LYS A 14 3.23 -5.78 1.25
N LEU A 15 3.52 -4.52 0.93
CA LEU A 15 3.66 -3.43 1.87
C LEU A 15 2.71 -2.29 1.53
N ILE A 16 2.05 -1.74 2.55
CA ILE A 16 1.34 -0.47 2.46
C ILE A 16 2.22 0.59 3.10
N HIS A 17 2.72 1.53 2.30
CA HIS A 17 3.55 2.62 2.79
C HIS A 17 2.90 3.97 2.51
N GLY A 18 2.98 4.89 3.46
CA GLY A 18 2.48 6.26 3.28
C GLY A 18 3.45 7.19 2.55
N GLY A 19 4.49 6.65 1.89
CA GLY A 19 5.25 7.43 0.91
C GLY A 19 6.23 8.47 1.48
N VAL A 20 7.12 8.09 2.40
CA VAL A 20 8.13 9.02 2.98
C VAL A 20 8.96 9.73 1.90
N ARG A 21 9.28 9.06 0.79
CA ARG A 21 9.96 9.65 -0.37
C ARG A 21 9.13 10.72 -1.08
N TYR A 22 7.82 10.52 -1.17
CA TYR A 22 6.91 11.50 -1.76
C TYR A 22 6.74 12.71 -0.86
N LEU A 23 6.75 12.52 0.47
CA LEU A 23 6.77 13.65 1.40
C LEU A 23 8.03 14.51 1.23
N GLN A 24 9.17 13.87 1.00
CA GLN A 24 10.41 14.58 0.70
C GLN A 24 10.28 15.42 -0.58
N ALA A 25 9.73 14.85 -1.66
CA ALA A 25 9.49 15.58 -2.91
C ALA A 25 8.48 16.73 -2.72
N ALA A 26 7.41 16.50 -1.96
CA ALA A 26 6.40 17.52 -1.64
C ALA A 26 7.01 18.73 -0.91
N ILE A 27 7.89 18.47 0.07
CA ILE A 27 8.53 19.54 0.87
C ILE A 27 9.57 20.29 0.04
N PHE A 28 10.47 19.58 -0.65
CA PHE A 28 11.57 20.23 -1.39
C PHE A 28 11.12 20.84 -2.73
N GLY A 29 10.11 20.26 -3.37
CA GLY A 29 9.56 20.73 -4.64
C GLY A 29 8.32 21.62 -4.49
N LEU A 30 7.84 21.85 -3.26
CA LEU A 30 6.58 22.55 -2.97
C LEU A 30 5.38 21.97 -3.74
N ASP A 31 5.39 20.65 -3.94
CA ASP A 31 4.39 19.94 -4.73
C ASP A 31 3.18 19.53 -3.86
N ILE A 32 2.07 20.22 -4.09
CA ILE A 32 0.84 20.01 -3.32
C ILE A 32 0.14 18.68 -3.67
N GLU A 33 0.31 18.17 -4.89
CA GLU A 33 -0.30 16.91 -5.31
C GLU A 33 0.43 15.74 -4.65
N GLN A 34 1.77 15.80 -4.57
CA GLN A 34 2.55 14.84 -3.81
C GLN A 34 2.18 14.85 -2.32
N TYR A 35 1.94 16.04 -1.75
CA TYR A 35 1.48 16.16 -0.38
C TYR A 35 0.09 15.53 -0.18
N ARG A 36 -0.85 15.75 -1.10
CA ARG A 36 -2.20 15.13 -1.06
C ARG A 36 -2.11 13.61 -1.14
N MET A 37 -1.30 13.08 -2.06
CA MET A 37 -1.09 11.65 -2.21
C MET A 37 -0.53 11.01 -0.93
N VAL A 38 0.41 11.67 -0.24
CA VAL A 38 0.92 11.21 1.06
C VAL A 38 -0.20 11.14 2.10
N LYS A 39 -1.02 12.18 2.20
CA LYS A 39 -2.15 12.20 3.16
C LYS A 39 -3.19 11.15 2.86
N GLU A 40 -3.52 10.94 1.59
CA GLU A 40 -4.47 9.91 1.15
C GLU A 40 -3.92 8.51 1.44
N ALA A 41 -2.66 8.23 1.09
CA ALA A 41 -2.02 6.95 1.40
C ALA A 41 -1.97 6.66 2.90
N LEU A 42 -1.74 7.69 3.73
CA LEU A 42 -1.79 7.57 5.20
C LEU A 42 -3.20 7.27 5.72
N PHE A 43 -4.21 7.91 5.14
CA PHE A 43 -5.62 7.67 5.46
C PHE A 43 -6.04 6.26 5.07
N GLU A 44 -5.79 5.85 3.83
CA GLU A 44 -6.13 4.52 3.33
C GLU A 44 -5.37 3.41 4.05
N ARG A 45 -4.10 3.63 4.46
CA ARG A 45 -3.39 2.66 5.30
C ARG A 45 -4.12 2.43 6.63
N ALA A 46 -4.58 3.49 7.28
CA ALA A 46 -5.32 3.37 8.53
C ALA A 46 -6.65 2.64 8.31
N ASN A 47 -7.36 2.95 7.22
CA ASN A 47 -8.60 2.28 6.85
C ASN A 47 -8.39 0.79 6.58
N LEU A 48 -7.36 0.40 5.83
CA LEU A 48 -7.06 -1.00 5.51
C LEU A 48 -6.72 -1.83 6.75
N ILE A 49 -5.96 -1.25 7.68
CA ILE A 49 -5.66 -1.90 8.97
C ILE A 49 -6.95 -2.05 9.81
N HIS A 50 -7.85 -1.07 9.74
CA HIS A 50 -9.11 -1.11 10.47
C HIS A 50 -10.13 -2.10 9.88
N CYS A 51 -10.32 -2.10 8.55
CA CYS A 51 -11.33 -2.94 7.90
C CYS A 51 -10.89 -4.40 7.74
N ALA A 52 -9.59 -4.65 7.63
CA ALA A 52 -9.04 -5.99 7.44
C ALA A 52 -7.77 -6.21 8.29
N PRO A 53 -7.88 -6.17 9.64
CA PRO A 53 -6.74 -6.33 10.55
C PRO A 53 -6.08 -7.71 10.45
N HIS A 54 -6.82 -8.71 9.97
CA HIS A 54 -6.33 -10.06 9.72
C HIS A 54 -5.50 -10.17 8.42
N LEU A 55 -5.49 -9.15 7.57
CA LEU A 55 -4.74 -9.08 6.30
C LEU A 55 -3.74 -7.93 6.26
N SER A 56 -3.93 -6.88 7.07
CA SER A 56 -3.09 -5.70 7.10
C SER A 56 -2.75 -5.32 8.54
N TYR A 57 -1.47 -5.18 8.85
CA TYR A 57 -1.02 -4.84 10.20
C TYR A 57 0.25 -3.98 10.21
N PRO A 58 0.50 -3.20 11.28
CA PRO A 58 1.70 -2.37 11.38
C PRO A 58 2.98 -3.22 11.34
N LEU A 59 3.95 -2.83 10.52
CA LEU A 59 5.27 -3.47 10.46
C LEU A 59 6.38 -2.43 10.71
N PRO A 60 7.00 -2.43 11.90
CA PRO A 60 8.13 -1.53 12.14
C PRO A 60 9.26 -1.88 11.17
N ILE A 61 9.87 -0.85 10.58
CA ILE A 61 11.07 -1.00 9.78
C ILE A 61 12.12 -0.03 10.28
N MET A 62 13.37 -0.47 10.23
CA MET A 62 14.52 0.26 10.71
C MET A 62 15.42 0.72 9.55
N LEU A 63 15.75 2.01 9.56
CA LEU A 63 16.67 2.63 8.61
C LEU A 63 18.09 2.67 9.19
N PRO A 64 19.04 1.84 8.71
CA PRO A 64 20.40 1.86 9.24
C PRO A 64 21.14 3.09 8.71
N ILE A 65 21.75 3.81 9.65
CA ILE A 65 22.53 5.02 9.40
C ILE A 65 24.01 4.69 9.57
N TYR A 66 24.81 4.96 8.53
CA TYR A 66 26.24 4.62 8.52
C TYR A 66 27.16 5.82 8.70
N LYS A 67 26.67 7.04 8.44
CA LYS A 67 27.43 8.28 8.61
C LYS A 67 26.76 9.17 9.66
N LEU A 68 27.53 9.73 10.58
CA LEU A 68 26.99 10.52 11.71
C LEU A 68 26.17 11.74 11.25
N TRP A 69 26.59 12.43 10.20
CA TRP A 69 25.85 13.58 9.67
C TRP A 69 24.45 13.22 9.12
N GLN A 70 24.22 11.97 8.76
CA GLN A 70 22.91 11.51 8.28
C GLN A 70 21.89 11.37 9.41
N VAL A 71 22.34 11.26 10.67
CA VAL A 71 21.46 11.15 11.85
C VAL A 71 20.51 12.34 11.94
N PRO A 72 20.98 13.60 12.01
CA PRO A 72 20.06 14.75 12.08
C PRO A 72 19.16 14.87 10.85
N TYR A 73 19.67 14.56 9.65
CA TYR A 73 18.90 14.61 8.40
C TYR A 73 17.71 13.64 8.41
N TYR A 74 17.97 12.35 8.66
CA TYR A 74 16.92 11.35 8.70
C TYR A 74 15.98 11.53 9.89
N TRP A 75 16.51 11.95 11.04
CA TRP A 75 15.70 12.25 12.21
C TRP A 75 14.68 13.35 11.91
N LEU A 76 15.11 14.46 11.30
CA LEU A 76 14.22 15.55 10.93
C LEU A 76 13.15 15.09 9.92
N GLY A 77 13.55 14.36 8.88
CA GLY A 77 12.63 13.86 7.85
C GLY A 77 11.57 12.90 8.41
N ILE A 78 11.97 11.97 9.28
CA ILE A 78 11.03 11.03 9.90
C ILE A 78 10.12 11.76 10.91
N LYS A 79 10.62 12.76 11.64
CA LYS A 79 9.78 13.57 12.54
C LYS A 79 8.79 14.45 11.77
N ALA A 80 9.19 15.02 10.64
CA ALA A 80 8.26 15.69 9.73
C ALA A 80 7.16 14.73 9.26
N TYR A 81 7.52 13.48 8.95
CA TYR A 81 6.55 12.45 8.60
C TYR A 81 5.59 12.09 9.75
N ASP A 82 6.08 11.96 10.98
CA ASP A 82 5.23 11.76 12.17
C ASP A 82 4.22 12.90 12.33
N ILE A 83 4.66 14.15 12.12
CA ILE A 83 3.80 15.34 12.22
C ILE A 83 2.71 15.31 11.13
N VAL A 84 3.09 15.06 9.87
CA VAL A 84 2.13 14.99 8.74
C VAL A 84 1.15 13.83 8.93
N SER A 85 1.63 12.73 9.50
CA SER A 85 0.80 11.56 9.81
C SER A 85 -0.19 11.84 10.94
N GLY A 86 0.12 12.76 11.86
CA GLY A 86 -0.78 13.19 12.93
C GLY A 86 -1.34 12.01 13.74
N GLY A 87 -2.66 11.98 13.94
CA GLY A 87 -3.35 10.88 14.63
C GLY A 87 -3.35 9.53 13.90
N ARG A 88 -2.83 9.47 12.66
CA ARG A 88 -2.74 8.25 11.84
C ARG A 88 -1.36 7.59 11.90
N VAL A 89 -0.50 8.09 12.78
CA VAL A 89 0.75 7.42 13.15
C VAL A 89 0.43 6.14 13.89
N LEU A 90 0.83 4.98 13.32
CA LEU A 90 0.63 3.68 13.97
C LEU A 90 1.49 3.56 15.25
N LYS A 91 2.76 3.95 15.15
CA LYS A 91 3.70 4.09 16.27
C LYS A 91 4.65 5.25 15.96
N LYS A 92 4.97 6.06 16.97
CA LYS A 92 5.93 7.17 16.81
C LYS A 92 7.31 6.63 16.44
N SER A 93 8.01 7.34 15.59
CA SER A 93 9.40 7.02 15.30
C SER A 93 10.30 7.16 16.54
N TYR A 94 11.24 6.23 16.70
CA TYR A 94 12.21 6.24 17.78
C TYR A 94 13.60 5.85 17.24
N TYR A 95 14.62 6.25 17.98
CA TYR A 95 16.00 5.92 17.69
C TYR A 95 16.40 4.66 18.46
N ILE A 96 17.17 3.78 17.82
CA ILE A 96 17.80 2.63 18.49
C ILE A 96 19.31 2.67 18.27
N ASN A 97 20.05 2.22 19.27
CA ASN A 97 21.51 2.16 19.18
C ASN A 97 21.98 0.93 18.38
N LYS A 98 23.27 0.88 18.07
CA LYS A 98 23.87 -0.20 17.26
C LYS A 98 23.64 -1.59 17.87
N THR A 99 23.76 -1.73 19.19
CA THR A 99 23.59 -3.01 19.89
C THR A 99 22.16 -3.53 19.71
N GLN A 100 21.18 -2.68 20.00
CA GLN A 100 19.76 -3.00 19.81
C GLN A 100 19.42 -3.31 18.34
N ALA A 101 20.01 -2.59 17.39
CA ALA A 101 19.79 -2.84 15.97
C ALA A 101 20.32 -4.22 15.54
N LEU A 102 21.48 -4.63 16.03
CA LEU A 102 22.08 -5.93 15.71
C LEU A 102 21.35 -7.09 16.39
N GLU A 103 20.79 -6.88 17.58
CA GLU A 103 19.92 -7.86 18.25
C GLU A 103 18.61 -8.05 17.49
N LEU A 104 17.98 -6.96 17.04
CA LEU A 104 16.68 -7.01 16.36
C LEU A 104 16.80 -7.51 14.90
N PHE A 105 17.90 -7.21 14.21
CA PHE A 105 18.07 -7.52 12.80
C PHE A 105 19.52 -7.94 12.47
N PRO A 106 19.93 -9.17 12.84
CA PRO A 106 21.31 -9.63 12.68
C PRO A 106 21.83 -9.72 11.23
N MET A 107 20.95 -9.66 10.21
CA MET A 107 21.26 -9.78 8.77
C MET A 107 21.16 -8.44 8.01
N LEU A 108 21.34 -7.32 8.70
CA LEU A 108 20.85 -6.00 8.29
C LEU A 108 21.29 -5.46 6.91
N LYS A 109 20.30 -5.22 6.04
CA LYS A 109 20.28 -4.23 4.94
C LYS A 109 19.03 -3.32 5.06
N LYS A 110 19.12 -2.10 4.50
CA LYS A 110 18.30 -0.88 4.77
C LYS A 110 16.79 -0.96 4.47
N GLU A 111 15.89 -0.34 5.27
CA GLU A 111 14.61 0.29 4.80
C GLU A 111 13.89 1.20 5.84
N SER A 112 12.70 1.76 5.56
CA SER A 112 11.88 2.69 6.40
C SER A 112 10.49 2.15 6.79
N LEU A 113 9.83 2.65 7.86
CA LEU A 113 8.50 2.23 8.39
C LEU A 113 7.41 1.89 7.33
N VAL A 114 6.79 0.70 7.40
CA VAL A 114 5.68 0.26 6.52
C VAL A 114 4.53 -0.43 7.28
N GLY A 115 3.43 -0.76 6.61
CA GLY A 115 2.49 -1.80 7.05
C GLY A 115 2.68 -3.06 6.21
N GLN A 116 2.55 -4.24 6.82
CA GLN A 116 2.47 -5.50 6.07
C GLN A 116 1.06 -5.70 5.54
N HIS A 117 0.94 -6.26 4.35
CA HIS A 117 -0.33 -6.49 3.68
C HIS A 117 -0.32 -7.75 2.82
N ASN A 118 -1.37 -8.56 2.91
CA ASN A 118 -1.57 -9.67 1.99
C ASN A 118 -2.44 -9.24 0.80
N ASP A 119 -1.76 -8.92 -0.30
CA ASP A 119 -2.34 -8.36 -1.53
C ASP A 119 -3.39 -9.28 -2.17
N SER A 120 -3.04 -10.54 -2.40
CA SER A 120 -3.94 -11.53 -2.98
C SER A 120 -5.16 -11.82 -2.10
N ARG A 121 -4.98 -11.97 -0.79
CA ARG A 121 -6.10 -12.22 0.12
C ARG A 121 -6.99 -10.99 0.28
N MET A 122 -6.44 -9.78 0.22
CA MET A 122 -7.25 -8.56 0.21
C MET A 122 -8.14 -8.51 -1.04
N ASN A 123 -7.58 -8.84 -2.21
CA ASN A 123 -8.35 -8.87 -3.45
C ASN A 123 -9.55 -9.83 -3.35
N ILE A 124 -9.31 -11.05 -2.85
CA ILE A 124 -10.38 -12.02 -2.60
C ILE A 124 -11.38 -11.51 -1.56
N ALA A 125 -10.92 -10.89 -0.47
CA ALA A 125 -11.81 -10.35 0.56
C ALA A 125 -12.76 -9.27 0.00
N ILE A 126 -12.29 -8.42 -0.90
CA ILE A 126 -13.10 -7.42 -1.60
C ILE A 126 -14.14 -8.10 -2.49
N ILE A 127 -13.73 -9.11 -3.27
CA ILE A 127 -14.63 -9.87 -4.16
C ILE A 127 -15.73 -10.58 -3.35
N LEU A 128 -15.35 -11.27 -2.28
CA LEU A 128 -16.31 -11.95 -1.40
C LEU A 128 -17.26 -10.96 -0.73
N SER A 129 -16.77 -9.78 -0.35
CA SER A 129 -17.61 -8.69 0.17
C SER A 129 -18.61 -8.20 -0.89
N ALA A 130 -18.18 -8.02 -2.14
CA ALA A 130 -19.08 -7.64 -3.23
C ALA A 130 -20.16 -8.70 -3.49
N ILE A 131 -19.77 -9.98 -3.53
CA ILE A 131 -20.71 -11.11 -3.68
C ILE A 131 -21.74 -11.10 -2.55
N ARG A 132 -21.31 -10.87 -1.30
CA ARG A 132 -22.21 -10.76 -0.15
C ARG A 132 -23.24 -9.63 -0.30
N HIS A 133 -22.94 -8.59 -1.07
CA HIS A 133 -23.85 -7.49 -1.39
C HIS A 133 -24.61 -7.68 -2.71
N GLY A 134 -24.59 -8.90 -3.28
CA GLY A 134 -25.38 -9.26 -4.47
C GLY A 134 -24.66 -9.10 -5.80
N ALA A 135 -23.36 -8.77 -5.80
CA ALA A 135 -22.58 -8.74 -7.04
C ALA A 135 -22.36 -10.17 -7.59
N LYS A 136 -22.34 -10.30 -8.91
CA LYS A 136 -21.89 -11.52 -9.60
C LYS A 136 -20.42 -11.36 -9.95
N ALA A 137 -19.56 -12.22 -9.41
CA ALA A 137 -18.14 -12.26 -9.76
C ALA A 137 -17.84 -13.58 -10.48
N VAL A 138 -17.17 -13.49 -11.63
CA VAL A 138 -16.82 -14.63 -12.47
C VAL A 138 -15.34 -14.49 -12.86
N ASN A 139 -14.54 -15.49 -12.54
CA ASN A 139 -13.14 -15.60 -12.98
C ASN A 139 -13.07 -16.41 -14.28
N HIS A 140 -11.89 -16.51 -14.88
CA HIS A 140 -11.68 -17.26 -16.13
C HIS A 140 -12.55 -16.80 -17.31
N VAL A 141 -13.03 -15.56 -17.29
CA VAL A 141 -13.84 -14.97 -18.35
C VAL A 141 -13.12 -13.79 -18.96
N LYS A 142 -12.90 -13.83 -20.27
CA LYS A 142 -12.23 -12.77 -21.03
C LYS A 142 -13.27 -11.88 -21.71
N VAL A 143 -13.19 -10.57 -21.49
CA VAL A 143 -13.95 -9.58 -22.27
C VAL A 143 -13.30 -9.42 -23.63
N SER A 144 -14.04 -9.68 -24.71
CA SER A 144 -13.54 -9.59 -26.09
C SER A 144 -14.01 -8.32 -26.81
N LYS A 145 -15.19 -7.80 -26.45
CA LYS A 145 -15.78 -6.60 -27.06
C LYS A 145 -16.73 -5.90 -26.11
N LEU A 146 -16.71 -4.56 -26.08
CA LEU A 146 -17.74 -3.77 -25.41
C LEU A 146 -18.89 -3.47 -26.38
N LEU A 147 -20.13 -3.63 -25.91
CA LEU A 147 -21.34 -3.30 -26.65
C LEU A 147 -21.74 -1.86 -26.35
N LYS A 148 -22.18 -1.14 -27.39
CA LYS A 148 -22.61 0.25 -27.29
C LYS A 148 -24.00 0.40 -27.91
N ASN A 149 -24.82 1.26 -27.32
CA ASN A 149 -26.13 1.61 -27.86
C ASN A 149 -26.00 2.55 -29.08
N THR A 150 -27.13 2.99 -29.64
CA THR A 150 -27.20 3.92 -30.79
C THR A 150 -26.56 5.28 -30.51
N GLU A 151 -26.43 5.68 -29.24
CA GLU A 151 -25.81 6.93 -28.78
C GLU A 151 -24.30 6.76 -28.50
N GLY A 152 -23.75 5.55 -28.68
CA GLY A 152 -22.35 5.25 -28.44
C GLY A 152 -21.98 4.98 -26.96
N ILE A 153 -22.97 4.87 -26.07
CA ILE A 153 -22.79 4.59 -24.64
C ILE A 153 -22.66 3.08 -24.42
N VAL A 154 -21.70 2.67 -23.57
CA VAL A 154 -21.48 1.25 -23.24
C VAL A 154 -22.70 0.69 -22.48
N CYS A 155 -23.29 -0.39 -23.01
CA CYS A 155 -24.46 -1.05 -22.43
C CYS A 155 -24.28 -2.56 -22.20
N GLY A 156 -23.10 -3.11 -22.50
CA GLY A 156 -22.81 -4.53 -22.27
C GLY A 156 -21.42 -4.92 -22.75
N ALA A 157 -21.12 -6.21 -22.72
CA ALA A 157 -19.88 -6.78 -23.21
C ALA A 157 -20.10 -8.19 -23.77
N HIS A 158 -19.36 -8.54 -24.82
CA HIS A 158 -19.14 -9.92 -25.20
C HIS A 158 -18.00 -10.50 -24.37
N VAL A 159 -18.26 -11.68 -23.83
CA VAL A 159 -17.36 -12.41 -22.96
C VAL A 159 -17.20 -13.84 -23.43
N THR A 160 -16.04 -14.43 -23.14
CA THR A 160 -15.70 -15.81 -23.53
C THR A 160 -15.16 -16.53 -22.31
N ASP A 161 -15.72 -17.71 -22.01
CA ASP A 161 -15.15 -18.64 -21.04
C ASP A 161 -13.80 -19.15 -21.57
N THR A 162 -12.78 -19.16 -20.70
CA THR A 162 -11.42 -19.54 -21.05
C THR A 162 -11.00 -20.90 -20.52
N VAL A 163 -11.92 -21.65 -19.90
CA VAL A 163 -11.66 -22.98 -19.31
C VAL A 163 -12.43 -24.08 -20.03
N SER A 164 -13.49 -23.75 -20.79
CA SER A 164 -14.28 -24.68 -21.60
C SER A 164 -13.69 -24.99 -22.97
#